data_AF-A0A645EYV6-F1
#
_entry.id   AF-A0A645EYV6-F1
#
_cell.length_a   1.000
_cell.length_b   1.000
_cell.length_c   1.000
_cell.angle_alpha   90.00
_cell.angle_beta   90.00
_cell.angle_gamma   90.00
#
_symmetry.space_group_name_H-M   'P 1'
#
loop_
_entity.id
_entity.type
_entity.pdbx_description
1 polymer ?
#
loop_
_entity_poly.entity_id
_entity_poly.type
_entity_poly.pdbx_seq_one_letter_code
_entity_poly.pdbx_strand_id
1 'polypeptide(L)'
;MPQIPVVNNVDVAVVQDADAIRDALYRQAFGPVRWVECVQALKARGVSHIIECGPGKVLAGMTKRIDSELVGASVYDPATLAETKELLA
;
A
#
# COMPACT_ATOMS: atom_id res chain seq x y z
N MET A 1 -19.02 -1.63 2.92
CA MET A 1 -17.99 -1.55 1.86
C MET A 1 -16.93 -0.51 2.22
N PRO A 2 -15.65 -0.71 1.85
CA PRO A 2 -14.57 0.19 2.24
C PRO A 2 -14.75 1.56 1.57
N GLN A 3 -14.68 2.61 2.40
CA GLN A 3 -14.77 4.00 1.94
C GLN A 3 -13.52 4.43 1.18
N ILE A 4 -12.38 3.81 1.50
CA ILE A 4 -11.10 4.02 0.82
C ILE A 4 -10.82 2.76 -0.02
N PRO A 5 -10.52 2.87 -1.32
CA PRO A 5 -10.18 1.74 -2.16
C PRO A 5 -9.00 0.93 -1.60
N VAL A 6 -9.15 -0.39 -1.50
CA VAL A 6 -8.10 -1.31 -1.03
C VAL A 6 -7.65 -2.20 -2.20
N VAL A 7 -6.39 -2.07 -2.62
CA VAL A 7 -5.78 -2.97 -3.61
C VAL A 7 -5.41 -4.27 -2.88
N ASN A 8 -6.01 -5.39 -3.28
CA ASN A 8 -5.73 -6.68 -2.66
C ASN A 8 -4.50 -7.36 -3.29
N ASN A 9 -3.79 -8.18 -2.50
CA ASN A 9 -2.50 -8.76 -2.89
C ASN A 9 -2.58 -9.91 -3.89
N VAL A 10 -3.72 -10.59 -3.99
CA VAL A 10 -3.86 -11.79 -4.82
C VAL A 10 -4.26 -11.43 -6.25
N ASP A 11 -5.16 -10.45 -6.41
CA ASP A 11 -5.69 -10.04 -7.71
C ASP A 11 -5.10 -8.73 -8.20
N VAL A 12 -4.41 -7.96 -7.35
CA VAL A 12 -3.89 -6.61 -7.67
C VAL A 12 -5.02 -5.67 -8.10
N ALA A 13 -6.18 -5.81 -7.45
CA ALA A 13 -7.41 -5.12 -7.83
C ALA A 13 -8.12 -4.52 -6.61
N VAL A 14 -8.97 -3.53 -6.86
CA VAL A 14 -9.92 -3.02 -5.86
C VAL A 14 -11.25 -3.73 -6.06
N VAL A 15 -11.78 -4.29 -4.98
CA VAL A 15 -13.09 -4.92 -4.93
C VAL A 15 -13.99 -4.18 -3.94
N GLN A 16 -15.26 -4.03 -4.29
CA GLN A 16 -16.27 -3.29 -3.53
C GLN A 16 -17.47 -4.18 -3.13
N ASP A 17 -17.35 -5.50 -3.28
CA ASP A 17 -18.33 -6.47 -2.78
C ASP A 17 -17.76 -7.22 -1.57
N ALA A 18 -18.59 -7.49 -0.56
CA ALA A 18 -18.15 -8.08 0.70
C ALA A 18 -17.72 -9.54 0.55
N ASP A 19 -18.42 -10.31 -0.30
CA ASP A 19 -18.10 -11.72 -0.54
C ASP A 19 -16.83 -11.83 -1.38
N ALA A 20 -16.66 -10.96 -2.38
CA ALA A 20 -15.41 -10.86 -3.15
C ALA A 20 -14.20 -10.51 -2.27
N ILE A 21 -14.36 -9.60 -1.29
CA ILE A 21 -13.29 -9.30 -0.33
C ILE A 21 -12.95 -10.52 0.53
N ARG A 22 -13.96 -11.23 1.03
CA ARG A 22 -13.77 -12.43 1.86
C ARG A 22 -13.04 -13.53 1.09
N ASP A 23 -13.43 -13.75 -0.15
CA ASP A 23 -12.77 -14.68 -1.07
C ASP A 23 -11.31 -14.28 -1.34
N ALA A 24 -11.04 -13.00 -1.63
CA ALA A 24 -9.67 -12.52 -1.84
C ALA A 24 -8.78 -12.73 -0.60
N LEU A 25 -9.30 -12.47 0.61
CA LEU A 25 -8.58 -12.72 1.86
C LEU A 25 -8.32 -14.21 2.09
N TYR A 26 -9.29 -15.08 1.77
CA TYR A 26 -9.12 -16.53 1.87
C TYR A 26 -8.02 -17.01 0.92
N ARG A 27 -8.09 -16.62 -0.36
CA ARG A 27 -7.06 -16.97 -1.36
C ARG A 27 -5.69 -16.41 -1.03
N GLN A 28 -5.63 -15.23 -0.40
CA GLN A 28 -4.36 -14.65 0.03
C GLN A 28 -3.62 -15.51 1.07
N ALA A 29 -4.32 -16.32 1.87
CA ALA A 29 -3.69 -17.14 2.91
C ALA A 29 -2.73 -18.22 2.34
N PHE A 30 -2.94 -18.64 1.09
CA PHE A 30 -2.12 -19.63 0.40
C PHE A 30 -1.66 -19.16 -1.00
N GLY A 31 -1.99 -17.93 -1.36
CA GLY A 31 -1.61 -17.30 -2.63
C GLY A 31 -0.35 -16.44 -2.50
N PRO A 32 0.29 -16.10 -3.63
CA PRO A 32 1.43 -15.20 -3.62
C PRO A 32 1.03 -13.78 -3.23
N VAL A 33 1.91 -13.09 -2.52
CA VAL A 33 1.79 -11.65 -2.28
C VAL A 33 2.43 -10.90 -3.45
N ARG A 34 1.60 -10.33 -4.32
CA ARG A 34 2.03 -9.63 -5.55
C ARG A 34 2.39 -8.16 -5.29
N TRP A 35 3.28 -7.92 -4.33
CA TRP A 35 3.54 -6.57 -3.81
C TRP A 35 4.12 -5.59 -4.85
N VAL A 36 5.05 -6.05 -5.69
CA VAL A 36 5.63 -5.22 -6.78
C VAL A 36 4.51 -4.69 -7.69
N GLU A 37 3.60 -5.57 -8.06
CA GLU A 37 2.46 -5.24 -8.93
C GLU A 37 1.46 -4.32 -8.20
N CYS A 38 1.23 -4.51 -6.90
CA CYS A 38 0.42 -3.58 -6.11
C CYS A 38 0.98 -2.16 -6.12
N VAL A 39 2.29 -1.99 -5.92
CA VAL A 39 2.95 -0.67 -5.95
C VAL A 39 2.84 -0.04 -7.34
N GLN A 40 3.06 -0.82 -8.41
CA GLN A 40 2.89 -0.34 -9.79
C GLN A 40 1.43 0.04 -10.09
N ALA A 41 0.45 -0.73 -9.60
CA ALA A 41 -0.96 -0.43 -9.75
C ALA A 41 -1.37 0.84 -8.99
N LEU A 42 -0.78 1.11 -7.82
CA LEU A 42 -0.97 2.36 -7.09
C LEU A 42 -0.41 3.54 -7.89
N LYS A 43 0.83 3.44 -8.41
CA LYS A 43 1.42 4.47 -9.26
C LYS A 43 0.59 4.76 -10.50
N ALA A 44 0.10 3.71 -11.18
CA ALA A 44 -0.76 3.84 -12.36
C ALA A 44 -2.09 4.57 -12.06
N ARG A 45 -2.50 4.63 -10.80
CA ARG A 45 -3.67 5.39 -10.33
C ARG A 45 -3.33 6.83 -9.91
N GLY A 46 -2.10 7.28 -10.15
CA GLY A 46 -1.64 8.63 -9.84
C GLY A 46 -1.07 8.80 -8.42
N VAL A 47 -0.85 7.71 -7.67
CA VAL A 47 -0.19 7.80 -6.36
C VAL A 47 1.28 8.15 -6.56
N SER A 48 1.73 9.21 -5.89
CA SER A 48 3.14 9.65 -5.87
C SER A 48 3.85 9.35 -4.54
N HIS A 49 3.08 9.21 -3.45
CA HIS A 49 3.57 8.99 -2.10
C HIS A 49 2.95 7.73 -1.50
N ILE A 50 3.77 6.84 -0.95
CA ILE A 50 3.33 5.63 -0.23
C ILE A 50 3.83 5.72 1.22
N ILE A 51 2.89 5.77 2.15
CA ILE A 51 3.16 5.89 3.58
C ILE A 51 2.93 4.54 4.26
N GLU A 52 3.97 3.98 4.87
CA GLU A 52 3.93 2.77 5.69
C GLU A 52 3.45 3.13 7.11
N CYS A 53 2.27 2.67 7.49
CA CYS A 53 1.74 2.87 8.84
C CYS A 53 2.06 1.66 9.72
N GLY A 54 3.01 1.82 10.65
CA GLY A 54 3.46 0.74 11.53
C GLY A 54 4.98 0.80 11.78
N PRO A 55 5.48 0.07 12.80
CA PRO A 55 6.89 0.12 13.16
C PRO A 55 7.78 -0.41 12.03
N GLY A 56 8.91 0.27 11.80
CA GLY A 56 9.88 -0.10 10.78
C GLY A 56 9.80 0.77 9.52
N LYS A 57 10.51 0.32 8.49
CA LYS A 57 10.66 1.04 7.20
C LYS A 57 10.81 0.09 6.00
N VAL A 58 10.26 -1.12 6.14
CA VAL A 58 10.48 -2.18 5.15
C VAL A 58 9.72 -1.84 3.88
N LEU A 59 8.43 -1.52 3.99
CA LEU A 59 7.62 -1.19 2.83
C LEU A 59 8.06 0.13 2.20
N ALA A 60 8.39 1.15 3.01
CA ALA A 60 8.95 2.41 2.50
C ALA A 60 10.24 2.18 1.71
N GLY A 61 11.15 1.34 2.23
CA GLY A 61 12.38 0.97 1.54
C GLY A 61 12.13 0.15 0.26
N MET A 62 11.13 -0.75 0.27
CA MET A 62 10.74 -1.53 -0.91
C MET A 62 10.12 -0.65 -2.00
N THR A 63 9.27 0.31 -1.65
CA THR A 63 8.67 1.25 -2.61
C THR A 63 9.73 1.89 -3.49
N LYS A 64 10.78 2.47 -2.88
CA LYS A 64 11.87 3.12 -3.61
C LYS A 64 12.69 2.17 -4.49
N ARG A 65 12.77 0.88 -4.13
CA ARG A 65 13.44 -0.15 -4.93
C ARG A 65 12.60 -0.62 -6.11
N ILE A 66 11.27 -0.65 -5.93
CA ILE A 66 10.31 -1.05 -6.97
C ILE A 66 10.21 0.07 -8.01
N ASP A 67 10.09 1.31 -7.56
CA ASP A 67 9.98 2.46 -8.44
C ASP A 67 10.62 3.69 -7.77
N SER A 68 11.69 4.19 -8.38
CA SER A 68 12.47 5.30 -7.82
C SER A 68 11.79 6.66 -7.90
N GLU A 69 10.71 6.78 -8.70
CA GLU A 69 9.93 8.02 -8.80
C GLU A 69 8.91 8.15 -7.66
N LEU A 70 8.60 7.04 -6.96
CA LEU A 70 7.72 7.07 -5.80
C LEU A 70 8.46 7.51 -4.54
N VAL A 71 7.77 8.31 -3.73
CA VAL A 71 8.24 8.68 -2.41
C VAL A 71 7.72 7.66 -1.39
N GLY A 72 8.62 7.06 -0.62
CA GLY A 72 8.28 6.15 0.48
C GLY A 72 8.64 6.76 1.84
N ALA A 73 7.69 6.77 2.77
CA ALA A 73 7.89 7.21 4.16
C ALA A 73 7.17 6.26 5.13
N SER A 74 7.51 6.33 6.42
CA SER A 74 6.93 5.48 7.46
C SER A 74 6.44 6.31 8.63
N VAL A 75 5.30 5.94 9.22
CA VAL A 75 4.68 6.58 10.38
C VAL A 75 4.46 5.54 11.47
N TYR A 76 5.10 5.73 12.62
CA TYR A 76 4.99 4.83 13.78
C TYR A 76 5.01 5.54 15.14
N ASP A 77 5.23 6.85 15.16
CA ASP A 77 5.20 7.68 16.36
C ASP A 77 4.76 9.12 16.00
N PRO A 78 4.54 10.01 16.99
CA PRO A 78 4.16 11.39 16.72
C PRO A 78 5.20 12.21 15.94
N ALA A 79 6.49 11.88 16.06
CA ALA A 79 7.55 12.61 15.37
C ALA A 79 7.53 12.30 13.86
N THR A 80 7.51 11.02 13.50
CA THR A 80 7.37 10.55 12.11
C THR A 80 6.05 10.97 11.46
N LEU A 81 4.98 11.09 12.23
CA LEU A 81 3.73 11.68 11.76
C LEU A 81 3.88 13.16 11.38
N ALA A 82 4.59 13.95 12.19
CA ALA A 82 4.83 15.36 11.88
C ALA A 82 5.70 15.51 10.62
N GLU A 83 6.79 14.76 10.53
CA GLU A 83 7.66 14.71 9.33
C GLU A 83 6.88 14.33 8.06
N THR A 84 6.01 13.32 8.16
CA THR A 84 5.19 12.88 7.01
C THR A 84 4.15 13.92 6.61
N LYS A 85 3.62 14.72 7.55
CA LYS A 85 2.71 15.83 7.21
C LYS A 85 3.42 16.92 6.43
N GLU A 86 4.66 17.25 6.79
CA GLU A 86 5.48 18.22 6.05
C GLU A 86 5.83 17.70 4.65
N LEU A 87 6.09 16.40 4.51
CA LEU A 87 6.35 15.75 3.23
C LEU A 87 5.16 15.83 2.25
N LEU A 88 3.93 15.84 2.77
CA LEU A 88 2.69 15.83 1.98
C LEU A 88 2.09 17.22 1.74
N ALA A 89 2.69 18.27 2.30
CA ALA A 89 2.26 19.66 2.15
C ALA A 89 2.75 20.27 0.82
#